data_AF-F4HKP7-F1
#
_entry.id   AF-F4HKP7-F1
#
_cell.length_a   1.000
_cell.length_b   1.000
_cell.length_c   1.000
_cell.angle_alpha   90.00
_cell.angle_beta   90.00
_cell.angle_gamma   90.00
#
_symmetry.space_group_name_H-M   'P 1'
#
loop_
_entity.id
_entity.type
_entity.pdbx_description
1 polymer ?
#
loop_
_entity_poly.entity_id
_entity_poly.type
_entity_poly.pdbx_seq_one_letter_code
_entity_poly.pdbx_strand_id
1 'polypeptide(L)'
;MSKLDEALKIIEEGPISIEDLARRLRVSREEAEGIIEILKSLGYIREFEGKASSCENCPLKNICGGKCVRAGIKIFIPTFQIR
;
A
#
# COMPACT_ATOMS: atom_id res chain seq x y z
N MET A 1 6.69 -1.64 20.31
CA MET A 1 6.63 -0.88 19.04
C MET A 1 5.23 -0.30 18.93
N SER A 2 5.07 0.88 18.33
CA SER A 2 3.75 1.43 18.06
C SER A 2 3.13 0.73 16.84
N LYS A 3 1.79 0.76 16.72
CA LYS A 3 1.10 0.26 15.51
C LYS A 3 1.50 1.04 14.25
N LEU A 4 1.91 2.31 14.39
CA LEU A 4 2.39 3.15 13.29
C LEU A 4 3.74 2.65 12.75
N ASP A 5 4.69 2.32 13.64
CA ASP A 5 5.99 1.75 13.24
C ASP A 5 5.81 0.42 12.52
N GLU A 6 4.90 -0.42 13.00
CA GLU A 6 4.63 -1.73 12.44
C GLU A 6 3.93 -1.63 11.08
N ALA A 7 2.98 -0.71 10.94
CA ALA A 7 2.34 -0.39 9.66
C ALA A 7 3.36 0.11 8.63
N LEU A 8 4.30 0.96 9.05
CA LEU A 8 5.34 1.48 8.18
C LEU A 8 6.20 0.35 7.61
N LYS A 9 6.69 -0.55 8.47
CA LYS A 9 7.48 -1.72 8.06
C LYS A 9 6.74 -2.62 7.06
N ILE A 10 5.45 -2.84 7.30
CA ILE A 10 4.61 -3.63 6.39
C ILE A 10 4.51 -2.95 5.01
N ILE A 11 4.38 -1.61 4.98
CA ILE A 11 4.29 -0.84 3.73
C ILE A 11 5.66 -0.75 3.02
N GLU A 12 6.76 -0.79 3.75
CA GLU A 12 8.12 -0.87 3.19
C GLU A 12 8.39 -2.19 2.44
N GLU A 13 7.75 -3.29 2.84
CA GLU A 13 7.84 -4.57 2.11
C GLU A 13 7.22 -4.50 0.71
N GLY A 14 6.27 -3.58 0.50
CA GLY A 14 5.65 -3.36 -0.79
C GLY A 14 4.23 -2.79 -0.73
N PRO A 15 3.60 -2.60 -1.90
CA PRO A 15 2.26 -2.04 -1.99
C PRO A 15 1.24 -2.91 -1.24
N ILE A 16 0.43 -2.29 -0.39
CA ILE A 16 -0.58 -2.99 0.43
C ILE A 16 -1.95 -2.31 0.37
N SER A 17 -3.02 -3.13 0.47
CA SER A 17 -4.41 -2.69 0.60
C SER A 17 -4.78 -2.40 2.07
N ILE A 18 -5.88 -1.66 2.29
CA ILE A 18 -6.39 -1.42 3.65
C ILE A 18 -6.79 -2.74 4.31
N GLU A 19 -7.44 -3.65 3.56
CA GLU A 19 -7.87 -4.95 4.10
C GLU A 19 -6.69 -5.83 4.53
N ASP A 20 -5.61 -5.86 3.74
CA ASP A 20 -4.42 -6.64 4.09
C ASP A 20 -3.64 -6.01 5.24
N LEU A 21 -3.57 -4.67 5.30
CA LEU A 21 -2.94 -3.96 6.41
C LEU A 21 -3.69 -4.23 7.72
N ALA A 22 -5.02 -4.10 7.72
CA ALA A 22 -5.87 -4.41 8.88
C ALA A 22 -5.69 -5.86 9.35
N ARG A 23 -5.63 -6.81 8.41
CA ARG A 23 -5.41 -8.23 8.71
C ARG A 23 -4.03 -8.48 9.33
N ARG A 24 -2.97 -7.88 8.77
CA ARG A 24 -1.60 -8.06 9.28
C ARG A 24 -1.41 -7.44 10.66
N LEU A 25 -1.97 -6.25 10.89
CA LEU A 25 -1.90 -5.55 12.18
C LEU A 25 -2.92 -6.07 13.21
N ARG A 26 -3.85 -6.95 12.80
CA ARG A 26 -4.96 -7.47 13.63
C ARG A 26 -5.81 -6.35 14.24
N VAL A 27 -6.13 -5.35 13.43
CA VAL A 27 -6.96 -4.20 13.80
C VAL A 27 -8.23 -4.13 12.96
N SER A 28 -9.18 -3.27 13.32
CA SER A 28 -10.35 -3.01 12.49
C SER A 28 -9.95 -2.27 11.21
N ARG A 29 -10.84 -2.30 10.22
CA ARG A 29 -10.66 -1.54 8.98
C ARG A 29 -10.57 -0.04 9.28
N GLU A 30 -11.44 0.49 10.13
CA GLU A 30 -11.42 1.92 10.48
C GLU A 30 -10.09 2.33 11.15
N GLU A 31 -9.54 1.46 11.99
CA GLU A 31 -8.26 1.74 12.67
C GLU A 31 -7.08 1.72 11.68
N ALA A 32 -7.10 0.79 10.71
CA ALA A 32 -6.13 0.78 9.61
C ALA A 32 -6.26 2.03 8.71
N GLU A 33 -7.47 2.50 8.43
CA GLU A 33 -7.72 3.76 7.72
C GLU A 33 -7.15 4.96 8.48
N GLY A 34 -7.35 5.02 9.81
CA GLY A 34 -6.76 6.07 10.65
C GLY A 34 -5.23 6.06 10.64
N ILE A 35 -4.62 4.88 10.72
CA ILE A 35 -3.15 4.70 10.60
C ILE A 35 -2.64 5.24 9.26
N ILE A 36 -3.30 4.88 8.16
CA ILE A 36 -2.94 5.35 6.82
C ILE A 36 -3.02 6.88 6.73
N GLU A 37 -4.10 7.49 7.21
CA GLU A 37 -4.28 8.94 7.15
C GLU A 37 -3.22 9.70 7.95
N ILE A 38 -2.82 9.17 9.12
CA ILE A 38 -1.71 9.71 9.90
C ILE A 38 -0.40 9.62 9.10
N LEU A 39 -0.06 8.45 8.59
CA LEU A 39 1.18 8.23 7.83
C LEU A 39 1.23 9.07 6.54
N LYS A 40 0.08 9.26 5.87
CA LYS A 40 -0.06 10.09 4.67
C LYS A 40 0.11 11.57 5.00
N SER A 41 -0.49 12.04 6.10
CA SER A 41 -0.35 13.42 6.59
C SER A 41 1.08 13.77 7.01
N LEU A 42 1.83 12.77 7.51
CA LEU A 42 3.26 12.90 7.83
C LEU A 42 4.17 12.78 6.58
N GLY A 43 3.60 12.47 5.41
CA GLY A 43 4.35 12.33 4.16
C GLY A 43 5.12 11.02 4.01
N TYR A 44 4.96 10.07 4.93
CA TYR A 44 5.67 8.79 4.88
C TYR A 44 5.20 7.88 3.75
N ILE A 45 3.91 7.96 3.42
CA ILE A 45 3.28 7.13 2.39
C ILE A 45 2.46 8.00 1.45
N ARG A 46 2.29 7.51 0.22
CA ARG A 46 1.39 8.11 -0.77
C ARG A 46 0.41 7.07 -1.29
N GLU A 47 -0.79 7.53 -1.58
CA GLU A 47 -1.82 6.74 -2.25
C GLU A 47 -1.47 6.65 -3.74
N PHE A 48 -1.38 5.43 -4.24
CA PHE A 48 -1.18 5.12 -5.64
C PHE A 48 -2.45 4.49 -6.19
N GLU A 49 -3.18 5.26 -7.00
CA GLU A 49 -4.22 4.71 -7.85
C GLU A 49 -3.55 4.17 -9.13
N GLY A 50 -3.39 2.86 -9.22
CA GLY A 50 -2.88 2.27 -10.46
C GLY A 50 -3.89 2.45 -11.59
N LYS A 51 -3.51 3.21 -12.61
CA LYS A 51 -4.24 3.23 -13.87
C LYS A 51 -4.20 1.83 -14.48
N ALA A 52 -5.36 1.29 -14.88
CA ALA A 52 -5.47 -0.02 -15.52
C ALA A 52 -4.51 -0.18 -16.71
N SER A 53 -4.25 0.91 -17.44
CA SER A 53 -3.33 0.98 -18.58
C SER A 53 -1.85 0.79 -18.24
N SER A 54 -1.46 0.92 -16.97
CA SER A 54 -0.07 0.68 -16.54
C SER A 54 0.28 -0.81 -16.50
N CYS A 55 -0.67 -1.70 -16.22
CA CYS A 55 -0.43 -3.15 -16.29
C CYS A 55 -0.28 -3.62 -17.74
N GLU A 56 -0.98 -3.00 -18.68
CA GLU A 56 -0.92 -3.40 -20.10
C GLU A 56 0.44 -3.14 -20.75
N ASN A 57 1.12 -2.08 -20.30
CA ASN A 57 2.46 -1.70 -20.77
C ASN A 57 3.58 -2.18 -19.83
N CYS A 58 3.25 -2.91 -18.76
CA CYS A 58 4.25 -3.37 -17.81
C CYS A 58 5.03 -4.56 -18.40
N PRO A 59 6.38 -4.49 -18.50
CA PRO A 59 7.20 -5.61 -18.99
C PRO A 59 7.01 -6.91 -18.20
N LEU A 60 6.53 -6.80 -16.95
CA LEU A 60 6.27 -7.93 -16.04
C LEU A 60 4.82 -8.44 -16.10
N LYS A 61 3.97 -7.94 -17.01
CA LYS A 61 2.54 -8.31 -17.14
C LYS A 61 2.32 -9.82 -17.18
N ASN A 62 3.14 -10.54 -17.96
CA ASN A 62 3.02 -11.98 -18.18
C ASN A 62 3.40 -12.82 -16.95
N ILE A 63 4.08 -12.23 -15.97
CA ILE A 63 4.60 -12.93 -14.76
C ILE A 63 3.87 -12.47 -13.50
N CYS A 64 3.54 -11.17 -13.34
CA CYS A 64 2.79 -10.64 -12.18
C CYS A 64 1.31 -11.08 -12.21
N GLY A 65 0.75 -11.44 -13.37
CA GLY A 65 -0.67 -11.81 -13.50
C GLY A 65 -1.63 -10.67 -13.16
N GLY A 66 -1.18 -9.41 -13.24
CA GLY A 66 -2.00 -8.22 -12.96
C GLY A 66 -2.43 -8.05 -11.49
N LYS A 67 -1.83 -8.79 -10.55
CA LYS A 67 -2.16 -8.68 -9.11
C LYS A 67 -1.54 -7.46 -8.42
N CYS A 68 -0.55 -6.84 -9.07
CA CYS A 68 0.22 -5.71 -8.55
C CYS A 68 -0.70 -4.53 -8.16
N VAL A 69 -1.69 -4.20 -9.01
CA VAL A 69 -2.73 -3.18 -8.74
C VAL A 69 -3.97 -3.56 -9.55
N ARG A 70 -5.02 -4.08 -8.91
CA ARG A 70 -6.32 -4.16 -9.59
C ARG A 70 -6.88 -2.74 -9.72
N ALA A 71 -7.45 -2.43 -10.88
CA ALA A 71 -8.13 -1.15 -11.09
C ALA A 71 -9.20 -0.94 -10.01
N GLY A 72 -9.16 0.23 -9.34
CA GLY A 72 -10.11 0.59 -8.28
C GLY A 72 -9.71 0.22 -6.85
N ILE A 73 -8.54 -0.39 -6.63
CA ILE A 73 -8.00 -0.62 -5.28
C ILE A 73 -7.05 0.53 -4.92
N LYS A 74 -7.25 1.10 -3.73
CA LYS A 74 -6.34 2.09 -3.12
C LYS A 74 -5.14 1.36 -2.54
N ILE A 75 -3.95 1.74 -2.97
CA ILE A 75 -2.71 1.07 -2.57
C ILE A 75 -1.74 2.11 -2.05
N PHE A 76 -1.04 1.78 -0.97
CA PHE A 76 -0.13 2.71 -0.32
C PHE A 76 1.31 2.27 -0.55
N ILE A 77 2.16 3.22 -0.94
CA ILE A 77 3.59 2.99 -1.16
C ILE A 77 4.39 4.03 -0.37
N PRO A 78 5.59 3.68 0.13
CA PRO A 78 6.45 4.62 0.85
C PRO A 78 6.91 5.75 -0.08
N THR A 79 7.03 6.96 0.47
CA THR A 79 7.47 8.15 -0.28
C THR A 79 9.00 8.26 -0.34
N PHE A 80 9.71 7.60 0.58
CA PHE A 80 11.16 7.60 0.62
C PHE A 80 11.73 6.50 -0.29
N GLN A 81 12.72 6.86 -1.11
CA GLN A 81 13.46 5.89 -1.92
C GLN A 81 14.40 5.10 -1.01
N ILE A 82 14.20 3.78 -0.93
CA ILE A 82 15.23 2.86 -0.47
C ILE A 82 16.31 2.86 -1.55
N ARG A 83 17.47 3.45 -1.23
CA ARG A 83 18.70 3.36 -2.05
C ARG A 83 19.33 1.99 -1.93
#